data_AF-L8M0A7-F1
#
_entry.id   AF-L8M0A7-F1
#
_cell.length_a   1.000
_cell.length_b   1.000
_cell.length_c   1.000
_cell.angle_alpha   90.00
_cell.angle_beta   90.00
_cell.angle_gamma   90.00
#
_symmetry.space_group_name_H-M   'P 1'
#
loop_
_entity.id
_entity.type
_entity.pdbx_description
1 polymer ?
#
loop_
_entity_poly.entity_id
_entity_poly.type
_entity_poly.pdbx_seq_one_letter_code
_entity_poly.pdbx_strand_id
1 'polypeptide(L)' 'MSDRITITLEKEIFEFLESKAKGNRSAYINSILKAEKQRIIAEQIFKANQEEAEESYQEELADWDITLSDGLP' A
#
# COMPACT_ATOMS: atom_id res chain seq x y z
N MET A 1 11.84 -6.69 -13.90
CA MET A 1 11.85 -5.83 -15.10
C MET A 1 11.81 -4.37 -14.65
N SER A 2 12.31 -3.44 -15.46
CA SER A 2 12.33 -2.00 -15.12
C SER A 2 12.02 -1.17 -16.35
N ASP A 3 11.01 -0.32 -16.24
CA ASP A 3 10.64 0.63 -17.28
C ASP A 3 11.32 1.98 -17.05
N ARG A 4 11.63 2.70 -18.14
CA ARG A 4 12.23 4.03 -18.07
C ARG A 4 11.19 5.08 -18.42
N ILE A 5 11.12 6.10 -17.60
CA ILE A 5 10.22 7.24 -17.79
C ILE A 5 11.02 8.53 -17.63
N THR A 6 10.62 9.58 -18.35
CA THR A 6 11.13 10.94 -18.17
C THR A 6 10.03 11.74 -17.49
N ILE A 7 10.35 12.40 -16.38
CA ILE A 7 9.43 13.24 -15.62
C ILE A 7 10.06 14.61 -15.41
N THR A 8 9.23 15.65 -15.44
CA THR A 8 9.65 17.01 -15.10
C THR A 8 9.43 17.22 -13.60
N LEU A 9 10.45 17.69 -12.90
CA LEU A 9 10.39 18.04 -11.49
C LEU A 9 10.61 19.54 -11.34
N GLU A 10 9.94 20.15 -10.37
CA GLU A 10 10.25 21.50 -9.93
C GLU A 10 11.67 21.57 -9.39
N LYS A 11 12.30 22.74 -9.49
CA LYS A 11 13.70 22.93 -9.13
C LYS A 11 13.98 22.54 -7.68
N GLU A 12 13.12 22.93 -6.75
CA GLU A 12 13.24 22.60 -5.32
C GLU A 12 13.19 21.07 -5.10
N ILE A 13 12.25 20.39 -5.76
CA ILE A 13 12.10 18.93 -5.65
C ILE A 13 13.30 18.20 -6.24
N PHE A 14 13.84 18.72 -7.34
CA PHE A 14 15.05 18.18 -7.96
C PHE A 14 16.27 18.34 -7.04
N GLU A 15 16.45 19.50 -6.41
CA GLU A 15 17.53 19.73 -5.43
C GLU A 15 17.39 18.83 -4.20
N PHE A 16 16.17 18.64 -3.70
CA PHE A 16 15.90 17.70 -2.62
C PHE A 16 16.26 16.26 -3.03
N LEU A 17 15.83 15.83 -4.22
CA LEU A 17 16.16 14.52 -4.78
C LEU A 17 17.68 14.32 -4.85
N GLU A 18 18.43 15.30 -5.35
CA GLU A 18 19.89 15.25 -5.40
C GLU A 18 20.51 15.07 -4.01
N SER A 19 20.01 15.80 -3.02
CA SER A 19 20.53 15.72 -1.64
C SER A 19 20.34 14.35 -1.00
N LYS A 20 19.30 13.60 -1.40
CA LYS A 20 18.91 12.32 -0.79
C LYS A 20 19.33 11.10 -1.61
N ALA A 21 19.40 11.22 -2.93
CA ALA A 21 19.62 10.10 -3.84
C ALA A 21 21.04 9.51 -3.75
N LYS A 22 22.02 10.22 -3.18
CA LYS A 22 23.44 9.78 -3.05
C LYS A 22 24.00 9.17 -4.35
N GLY A 23 23.62 9.72 -5.50
CA GLY A 23 24.04 9.25 -6.82
C GLY A 23 23.10 8.25 -7.52
N ASN A 24 22.05 7.74 -6.87
CA ASN A 24 21.06 6.84 -7.51
C ASN A 24 19.61 7.34 -7.32
N ARG A 25 19.20 8.25 -8.22
CA ARG A 25 17.87 8.88 -8.25
C ARG A 25 16.77 7.84 -8.40
N SER A 26 16.94 6.90 -9.33
CA SER A 26 15.94 5.87 -9.61
C SER A 26 15.70 4.97 -8.42
N ALA A 27 16.75 4.56 -7.70
CA ALA A 27 16.61 3.75 -6.49
C ALA A 27 15.87 4.52 -5.38
N TYR A 28 16.21 5.81 -5.19
CA TYR A 28 15.54 6.64 -4.19
C TYR A 28 14.06 6.84 -4.50
N ILE A 29 13.71 7.24 -5.73
CA ILE A 29 12.33 7.40 -6.16
C ILE A 29 11.56 6.07 -6.03
N ASN A 30 12.16 4.96 -6.45
CA ASN A 30 11.54 3.64 -6.30
C ASN A 30 11.28 3.26 -4.84
N SER A 31 12.16 3.66 -3.91
CA SER A 31 11.95 3.40 -2.49
C SER A 31 10.77 4.18 -1.92
N ILE A 32 10.62 5.45 -2.31
CA ILE A 32 9.49 6.30 -1.92
C ILE A 32 8.18 5.74 -2.49
N LEU A 33 8.15 5.41 -3.78
CA LEU A 33 6.95 4.87 -4.42
C LEU A 33 6.51 3.52 -3.82
N LYS A 34 7.47 2.67 -3.41
CA LYS A 34 7.16 1.42 -2.70
C LYS A 34 6.57 1.70 -1.32
N ALA A 35 7.16 2.63 -0.56
CA ALA A 35 6.66 3.01 0.75
C ALA A 35 5.24 3.60 0.66
N GLU A 36 5.00 4.49 -0.30
CA GLU A 36 3.68 5.10 -0.49
C GLU A 36 2.64 4.06 -0.94
N LYS A 37 3.01 3.14 -1.84
CA LYS A 37 2.14 2.02 -2.20
C LYS A 37 1.75 1.19 -0.98
N GLN A 38 2.70 0.88 -0.09
CA GLN A 38 2.42 0.14 1.14
C GLN A 38 1.49 0.92 2.06
N ARG A 39 1.69 2.24 2.18
CA ARG A 39 0.83 3.12 2.98
C ARG A 39 -0.62 3.11 2.47
N ILE A 40 -0.81 3.27 1.17
CA ILE A 40 -2.15 3.25 0.55
C ILE A 40 -2.84 1.90 0.77
N ILE A 41 -2.12 0.79 0.61
CA ILE A 41 -2.67 -0.56 0.87
C ILE A 41 -3.08 -0.69 2.35
N ALA A 42 -2.24 -0.23 3.27
CA ALA A 42 -2.56 -0.27 4.70
C ALA A 42 -3.80 0.58 5.04
N GLU A 43 -3.92 1.77 4.46
CA GLU A 43 -5.10 2.64 4.62
C GLU A 43 -6.37 1.97 4.06
N GLN A 44 -6.27 1.29 2.92
CA GLN A 44 -7.40 0.54 2.33
C GLN A 44 -7.82 -0.65 3.20
N ILE A 45 -6.87 -1.43 3.72
CA ILE A 45 -7.15 -2.53 4.66
C ILE A 45 -7.79 -1.97 5.93
N PHE A 46 -7.27 -0.88 6.48
CA PHE A 46 -7.84 -0.26 7.67
C PHE A 46 -9.26 0.25 7.44
N LYS A 47 -9.56 0.77 6.25
CA LYS A 47 -10.92 1.18 5.87
C LYS A 47 -11.84 -0.02 5.72
N ALA A 48 -11.40 -1.08 5.03
CA ALA A 48 -12.16 -2.32 4.88
C ALA A 48 -12.47 -2.94 6.26
N ASN A 49 -11.48 -3.07 7.14
CA ASN A 49 -11.68 -3.60 8.49
C ASN A 49 -12.67 -2.77 9.33
N GLN A 50 -12.77 -1.45 9.10
CA GLN A 50 -13.77 -0.61 9.77
C GLN A 50 -15.17 -0.83 9.20
N GLU A 51 -15.31 -0.98 7.88
CA GLU A 51 -16.57 -1.32 7.22
C GLU A 51 -17.04 -2.73 7.65
N GLU A 52 -16.12 -3.68 7.79
CA GLU A 52 -16.39 -5.03 8.29
C GLU A 52 -16.73 -5.06 9.79
N ALA A 53 -16.38 -4.02 10.56
CA ALA A 53 -16.73 -3.91 11.97
C ALA A 53 -18.19 -3.46 12.19
N GLU A 54 -18.94 -3.15 11.13
CA GLU A 54 -20.37 -2.84 11.21
C GLU A 54 -21.20 -4.09 11.58
N GLU A 55 -22.18 -3.92 12.48
CA GLU A 55 -22.99 -5.03 13.01
C GLU A 55 -23.64 -5.88 11.91
N SER A 56 -24.13 -5.27 10.84
CA SER A 56 -24.75 -6.00 9.72
C SER A 56 -23.78 -6.90 8.96
N TYR A 57 -22.50 -6.53 8.86
CA TYR A 57 -21.49 -7.36 8.22
C TYR A 57 -21.03 -8.49 9.14
N GLN A 58 -20.94 -8.24 10.44
CA GLN A 58 -20.63 -9.26 11.45
C GLN A 58 -21.70 -10.35 11.55
N GLU A 59 -22.98 -9.99 11.38
CA GLU A 59 -24.09 -10.97 11.31
C GLU A 59 -23.95 -11.89 10.09
N GLU A 60 -23.59 -11.35 8.92
CA GLU A 60 -23.33 -12.15 7.72
C GLU A 60 -22.10 -13.05 7.93
N LEU A 61 -21.01 -12.52 8.51
CA LEU A 61 -19.81 -13.30 8.84
C LEU A 61 -20.09 -14.48 9.78
N ALA A 62 -21.02 -14.34 10.72
CA ALA A 62 -21.39 -15.40 11.67
C ALA A 62 -21.98 -16.63 10.96
N ASP A 63 -22.71 -16.44 9.85
CA ASP A 63 -23.22 -17.55 9.04
C ASP A 63 -22.10 -18.32 8.32
N TRP A 64 -20.96 -17.67 8.05
CA TRP A 64 -19.79 -18.30 7.45
C TRP A 64 -18.90 -19.03 8.46
N ASP A 65 -19.05 -18.76 9.75
CA ASP A 65 -18.23 -19.34 10.83
C ASP A 65 -18.37 -20.87 10.91
N ILE A 66 -19.50 -21.42 10.45
CA ILE A 66 -19.73 -22.87 10.34
C ILE A 66 -18.72 -23.56 9.42
N THR A 67 -18.14 -22.84 8.46
CA THR A 67 -17.16 -23.35 7.48
C THR A 67 -15.71 -23.21 7.94
N LEU A 68 -15.47 -22.55 9.09
CA LEU A 68 -14.12 -22.25 9.59
C LEU A 68 -13.26 -23.49 9.79
N SER A 69 -13.89 -24.63 10.12
CA SER A 69 -13.22 -25.90 10.41
C SER A 69 -13.28 -26.92 9.26
N ASP A 70 -13.86 -26.57 8.11
CA ASP A 70 -13.96 -27.49 6.99
C ASP A 70 -12.57 -27.88 6.47
N GLY A 71 -12.26 -29.18 6.53
CA GLY A 71 -10.98 -29.73 6.08
C GLY A 71 -9.84 -29.69 7.11
N LEU A 72 -10.08 -29.20 8.33
CA LEU A 72 -9.20 -29.43 9.48
C LEU A 72 -9.56 -30.78 10.15
N PRO A 73 -8.57 -31.57 10.63
CA PRO A 73 -8.81 -32.89 11.23
C PRO A 73 -9.47 -32.84 12.61
#